data_AF-A0A960ZVR3-F1
#
_entry.id   AF-A0A960ZVR3-F1
#
_cell.length_a   1.000
_cell.length_b   1.000
_cell.length_c   1.000
_cell.angle_alpha   90.00
_cell.angle_beta   90.00
_cell.angle_gamma   90.00
#
_symmetry.space_group_name_H-M   'P 1'
#
loop_
_entity.id
_entity.type
_entity.pdbx_description
1 polymer ?
#
loop_
_entity_poly.entity_id
_entity_poly.type
_entity_poly.pdbx_seq_one_letter_code
_entity_poly.pdbx_strand_id
1 'polypeptide(L)' 'MSRYLLPFSVFFSTSVLAQGIDFSRDIQPLLSDKCFQCHGPDGNRRKGDLRLDEEKS' A
#
# COMPACT_ATOMS: atom_id res chain seq x y z
N MET A 1 7.86 40.92 43.69
CA MET A 1 8.28 41.10 42.28
C MET A 1 8.47 39.75 41.61
N SER A 2 7.84 39.63 40.45
CA SER A 2 7.70 38.47 39.57
C SER A 2 9.01 37.74 39.23
N ARG A 3 9.04 36.41 39.40
CA ARG A 3 9.96 35.48 38.74
C ARG A 3 9.31 34.10 38.54
N TYR A 4 8.14 34.05 37.89
CA TYR A 4 7.62 32.79 37.36
C TYR A 4 8.12 32.63 35.92
N LEU A 5 9.14 31.80 35.74
CA LEU A 5 9.62 31.33 34.44
C LEU A 5 8.54 30.41 33.85
N LEU A 6 7.86 30.85 32.79
CA LEU A 6 6.96 30.01 32.01
C LEU A 6 7.78 28.88 31.38
N PRO A 7 7.48 27.58 31.63
CA PRO A 7 8.02 26.53 30.79
C PRO A 7 7.30 26.69 29.45
N PHE A 8 8.04 27.20 28.45
CA PHE A 8 7.56 27.30 27.08
C PHE A 8 7.40 25.87 26.55
N SER A 9 6.24 25.26 26.82
CA SER A 9 5.87 23.93 26.35
C SER A 9 5.74 23.98 24.83
N VAL A 10 6.82 23.65 24.12
CA VAL A 10 6.81 23.45 22.68
C VAL A 10 5.95 22.21 22.40
N PHE A 11 4.69 22.43 22.03
CA PHE A 11 3.82 21.38 21.51
C PHE A 11 4.28 21.03 20.09
N PHE A 12 5.06 19.96 19.99
CA PHE A 12 5.48 19.41 18.70
C PHE A 12 4.32 18.60 18.11
N SER A 13 3.63 19.14 17.10
CA SER A 13 2.62 18.38 16.36
C SER A 13 3.31 17.43 15.38
N THR A 14 3.27 16.14 15.68
CA THR A 14 3.70 15.09 14.74
C THR A 14 2.63 14.94 13.67
N SER A 15 2.92 15.38 12.45
CA SER A 15 2.08 15.07 11.30
C SER A 15 2.27 13.59 10.92
N VAL A 16 1.18 12.83 10.90
CA VAL A 16 1.16 11.47 10.37
C VAL A 16 1.11 11.56 8.85
N LEU A 17 2.15 11.08 8.17
CA LEU A 17 2.12 10.89 6.73
C LEU A 17 1.40 9.57 6.44
N ALA A 18 0.23 9.63 5.81
CA ALA A 18 -0.42 8.44 5.28
C ALA A 18 0.45 7.87 4.15
N GLN A 19 0.89 6.62 4.30
CA GLN A 19 1.60 5.91 3.25
C GLN A 19 0.61 5.54 2.14
N GLY A 20 0.94 5.89 0.90
CA GLY A 20 0.16 5.50 -0.26
C GLY A 20 0.15 3.98 -0.45
N ILE A 21 -0.90 3.49 -1.11
CA ILE A 21 -0.96 2.09 -1.56
C ILE A 21 0.11 1.88 -2.64
N ASP A 22 0.94 0.87 -2.47
CA ASP A 22 1.91 0.40 -3.46
C ASP A 22 1.43 -0.92 -4.04
N PHE A 23 1.18 -0.97 -5.34
CA PHE A 23 0.64 -2.17 -5.97
C PHE A 23 1.54 -3.40 -5.76
N SER A 24 2.86 -3.25 -5.95
CA SER A 24 3.81 -4.37 -5.88
C SER A 24 3.95 -4.93 -4.46
N ARG A 25 3.92 -4.07 -3.44
CA ARG A 25 4.03 -4.48 -2.04
C ARG A 25 2.68 -4.94 -1.47
N ASP A 26 1.60 -4.25 -1.80
CA ASP A 26 0.34 -4.37 -1.07
C ASP A 26 -0.70 -5.23 -1.83
N ILE A 27 -0.69 -5.25 -3.17
CA ILE A 27 -1.74 -5.90 -4.00
C ILE A 27 -1.22 -7.12 -4.76
N GLN A 28 -0.07 -7.02 -5.40
CA GLN A 28 0.51 -8.10 -6.22
C GLN A 28 0.66 -9.43 -5.45
N PRO A 29 1.07 -9.46 -4.16
CA PRO A 29 1.16 -10.72 -3.42
C PRO A 29 -0.20 -11.42 -3.26
N LEU A 30 -1.27 -10.64 -3.10
CA LEU A 30 -2.63 -11.16 -2.98
C LEU A 30 -3.08 -11.82 -4.29
N LEU A 31 -2.83 -11.15 -5.41
CA LEU A 31 -3.16 -11.69 -6.73
C LEU A 31 -2.29 -12.90 -7.09
N SER A 32 -1.02 -12.91 -6.69
CA SER A 32 -0.13 -14.04 -6.90
C SER A 32 -0.60 -15.29 -6.16
N ASP A 33 -1.06 -15.12 -4.91
CA ASP A 33 -1.53 -16.24 -4.09
C ASP A 33 -2.87 -16.77 -4.58
N LYS A 34 -3.83 -15.88 -4.89
CA LYS A 34 -5.22 -16.27 -5.13
C LYS A 34 -5.65 -16.35 -6.60
N CYS A 35 -5.00 -15.61 -7.50
CA CYS A 35 -5.54 -15.34 -8.83
C CYS A 35 -4.64 -15.82 -9.98
N PHE A 36 -3.32 -15.58 -9.92
CA PHE A 36 -2.41 -15.82 -11.05
C PHE A 36 -2.29 -17.30 -11.45
N GLN A 37 -2.67 -18.23 -10.59
CA GLN A 37 -2.71 -19.66 -10.93
C GLN A 37 -3.70 -19.97 -12.08
N CYS A 38 -4.76 -19.17 -12.24
CA CYS A 38 -5.77 -19.29 -13.29
C CYS A 38 -5.88 -18.07 -14.19
N HIS A 39 -5.35 -16.91 -13.80
CA HIS A 39 -5.44 -15.64 -14.54
C HIS A 39 -4.08 -14.96 -14.67
N GLY A 40 -3.01 -15.75 -14.80
CA GLY A 40 -1.63 -15.28 -14.85
C GLY A 40 -0.94 -15.50 -16.21
N PRO A 41 0.41 -15.48 -16.24
CA PRO A 41 1.24 -15.60 -17.45
C PRO A 41 0.97 -16.86 -18.26
N ASP A 42 0.67 -17.97 -17.60
CA ASP A 42 0.44 -19.25 -18.27
C ASP A 42 -0.86 -19.26 -19.07
N GLY A 43 -0.75 -19.13 -20.39
CA GLY A 43 -1.88 -19.16 -21.32
C GLY A 43 -2.66 -20.48 -21.31
N ASN A 44 -2.03 -21.61 -21.00
CA ASN A 44 -2.71 -22.91 -20.98
C ASN A 44 -3.62 -23.08 -19.77
N ARG A 45 -3.32 -22.36 -18.68
CA ARG A 45 -4.10 -22.36 -17.45
C ARG A 45 -5.07 -21.20 -17.35
N ARG A 46 -5.01 -20.26 -18.31
CA ARG A 46 -5.77 -19.02 -18.28
C ARG A 46 -7.25 -19.28 -18.51
N LYS A 47 -8.09 -18.77 -17.61
CA LYS A 47 -9.55 -18.94 -17.69
C LYS A 47 -10.22 -17.63 -18.09
N GLY A 48 -11.31 -17.74 -18.85
CA GLY A 48 -12.19 -16.63 -19.17
C GLY A 48 -11.53 -15.45 -19.88
N ASP A 49 -10.45 -15.71 -20.63
CA ASP A 49 -9.68 -14.70 -21.38
C ASP A 49 -9.18 -13.52 -20.51
N LEU A 50 -9.12 -13.71 -19.18
CA LEU A 50 -8.74 -12.67 -18.23
C LEU A 50 -7.30 -12.84 -17.76
N ARG A 51 -6.55 -11.73 -17.77
CA ARG A 51 -5.12 -11.68 -17.48
C ARG A 51 -4.80 -10.62 -16.42
N LEU A 52 -4.65 -11.02 -15.16
CA LEU A 52 -4.51 -10.08 -14.02
C LEU A 52 -3.07 -9.71 -13.67
N ASP A 53 -2.08 -10.37 -14.27
CA ASP A 53 -0.66 -10.11 -14.05
C ASP A 53 -0.11 -8.93 -14.86
N GLU A 54 -0.93 -8.32 -15.72
CA GLU A 54 -0.56 -7.18 -16.54
C GLU A 54 -1.40 -5.95 -16.16
N GLU A 55 -0.80 -4.77 -16.27
CA GLU A 55 -1.49 -3.49 -16.03
C GLU A 55 -2.60 -3.23 -17.07
N LYS A 56 -2.41 -3.75 -18.28
CA LYS A 56 -3.32 -3.60 -19.41
C LYS A 56 -4.11 -4.89 -19.65
N SER A 57 -4.77 -5.34 -18.60
CA SER A 57 -5.66 -6.51 -18.56
C SER A 57 -7.01 -6.24 -19.20
#